data_AF-A0A2G0Q941-F1
#
_entry.id   AF-A0A2G0Q941-F1
#
_cell.length_a   1.000
_cell.length_b   1.000
_cell.length_c   1.000
_cell.angle_alpha   90.00
_cell.angle_beta   90.00
_cell.angle_gamma   90.00
#
_symmetry.space_group_name_H-M   'P 1'
#
loop_
_entity.id
_entity.type
_entity.pdbx_description
1 polymer ?
#
loop_
_entity_poly.entity_id
_entity_poly.type
_entity_poly.pdbx_seq_one_letter_code
_entity_poly.pdbx_strand_id
1 'polypeptide(L)'
;MSQYIVKITRFFIVLHSLFLPSFFITAFADSNAATNNIYSPEAKEGNIGFQSDDPNQKLLVSNSDKGNNLQKITPSSNLATENMLARSVQRMGGMLTSSHSDLAGQATSYALGTVNNFIASEAQTWLSQFGTAKIDFTFDKKGKLDKSSLDFLLPLYDNKKDWLFFSQLGYRKKDSRYTANLGFGGRYFTPSWMYGLNSIFDYDITGNNRRLSLGGEIWGDYMKFSANTYWRLTNWRHSLDFDKHNERPANGYDINGEFFLPAYPSLGAKLAYEQYFGDEVTLFDRNTKQKNPSLGKIGVTYTPIPLVTMGVDYKLGTSGHSEAQFLANLNYRLGVPFGLQLSPANVDSMRTLAGSRYDLVERNNNIVLDHQKIEPSTGPANISLTLSHPTRTISQPYTVTAVVRDKAGNIQVGRKINWALKYFGQLGVELTPLTSVTNNKGEVSAVVNSSLPYPYYEEKQEDYGHEVIRSEIDNPHQKENVTALVYVGEDKTAAASIDMQFQLPKIEEIKTSPENGTVLANGKDFYTFKTKVTNQDGTPYSMENLQWVHWRWQNDDDLHPELITIGPRADFRSDGTTQIKGARASSETYARMCLTILHANINSPKTPQYGLKCSERMYFKEP
;
A
#
# COMPACT_ATOMS: atom_id res chain seq x y z
N MET A 1 30.17 49.60 -7.15
CA MET A 1 30.22 48.28 -6.48
C MET A 1 28.81 47.98 -5.99
N SER A 2 28.11 47.13 -6.74
CA SER A 2 26.69 47.34 -7.08
C SER A 2 25.74 46.44 -6.26
N GLN A 3 24.50 46.89 -6.08
CA GLN A 3 23.36 46.23 -5.40
C GLN A 3 23.14 44.74 -5.78
N TYR A 4 23.77 44.26 -6.86
CA TYR A 4 23.84 42.85 -7.25
C TYR A 4 24.58 41.97 -6.24
N ILE A 5 25.67 42.44 -5.63
CA ILE A 5 26.40 41.66 -4.61
C ILE A 5 25.49 41.43 -3.40
N VAL A 6 24.76 42.46 -2.96
CA VAL A 6 23.82 42.37 -1.81
C VAL A 6 22.65 41.42 -2.09
N LYS A 7 22.15 41.35 -3.33
CA LYS A 7 21.10 40.38 -3.72
C LYS A 7 21.63 38.94 -3.79
N ILE A 8 22.84 38.75 -4.30
CA ILE A 8 23.51 37.45 -4.34
C ILE A 8 23.82 36.97 -2.92
N THR A 9 24.32 37.83 -2.03
CA THR A 9 24.57 37.48 -0.63
C THR A 9 23.27 37.14 0.11
N ARG A 10 22.17 37.88 -0.12
CA ARG A 10 20.86 37.55 0.46
C ARG A 10 20.30 36.23 -0.07
N PHE A 11 20.50 35.91 -1.34
CA PHE A 11 20.10 34.62 -1.91
C PHE A 11 20.90 33.45 -1.32
N PHE A 12 22.22 33.61 -1.13
CA PHE A 12 23.06 32.61 -0.47
C PHE A 12 22.77 32.48 1.04
N ILE A 13 22.35 33.55 1.73
CA ILE A 13 21.91 33.51 3.13
C ILE A 13 20.59 32.75 3.28
N VAL A 14 19.63 32.95 2.37
CA VAL A 14 18.36 32.19 2.36
C VAL A 14 18.61 30.72 2.01
N LEU A 15 19.52 30.45 1.05
CA LEU A 15 19.91 29.09 0.72
C LEU A 15 20.66 28.41 1.88
N HIS A 16 21.55 29.11 2.59
CA HIS A 16 22.22 28.58 3.81
C HIS A 16 21.23 28.33 4.97
N SER A 17 20.18 29.15 5.11
CA SER A 17 19.18 28.95 6.17
C SER A 17 18.29 27.71 5.96
N LEU A 18 18.19 27.22 4.72
CA LEU A 18 17.52 25.95 4.38
C LEU A 18 18.40 24.71 4.66
N PHE A 19 19.68 24.89 5.01
CA PHE A 19 20.66 23.81 5.22
C PHE A 19 21.23 23.72 6.66
N LEU A 20 20.57 24.32 7.67
CA LEU A 20 20.91 24.03 9.08
C LEU A 20 20.08 22.85 9.63
N PRO A 21 20.70 21.74 10.07
CA PRO A 21 20.01 20.66 10.74
C PRO A 21 19.96 20.97 12.24
N SER A 22 19.01 21.77 12.68
CA SER A 22 18.81 22.01 14.13
C SER A 22 17.36 22.44 14.37
N PHE A 23 16.47 21.49 14.63
CA PHE A 23 15.29 21.59 15.51
C PHE A 23 14.41 20.33 15.33
N PHE A 24 14.86 19.18 15.84
CA PHE A 24 14.00 18.06 16.22
C PHE A 24 14.71 17.22 17.30
N ILE A 25 14.93 17.82 18.47
CA ILE A 25 15.10 17.10 19.73
C ILE A 25 14.22 17.82 20.75
N THR A 26 13.56 17.02 21.59
CA THR A 26 12.58 17.33 22.67
C THR A 26 11.11 17.49 22.26
N ALA A 27 10.40 16.37 22.19
CA ALA A 27 9.05 16.24 22.77
C ALA A 27 8.63 14.74 22.80
N PHE A 28 9.34 13.93 23.57
CA PHE A 28 8.79 12.72 24.17
C PHE A 28 9.23 12.73 25.64
N ALA A 29 8.35 13.25 26.50
CA ALA A 29 8.36 13.01 27.93
C ALA A 29 6.94 13.23 28.47
N ASP A 30 6.40 12.15 29.00
CA ASP A 30 5.32 11.99 29.98
C ASP A 30 3.86 12.42 29.72
N SER A 31 3.06 11.36 29.75
CA SER A 31 1.68 11.19 30.14
C SER A 31 1.17 12.04 31.31
N ASN A 32 -0.05 12.60 31.22
CA ASN A 32 -1.26 12.08 31.87
C ASN A 32 -2.40 13.12 31.96
N ALA A 33 -3.62 12.60 31.74
CA ALA A 33 -4.92 13.00 32.31
C ALA A 33 -5.43 14.45 32.20
N ALA A 34 -6.57 14.64 31.52
CA ALA A 34 -7.87 14.94 32.15
C ALA A 34 -8.92 15.41 31.14
N THR A 35 -10.12 14.87 31.35
CA THR A 35 -11.46 15.18 30.80
C THR A 35 -11.85 16.67 30.73
N ASN A 36 -12.54 17.08 29.65
CA ASN A 36 -13.93 17.62 29.63
C ASN A 36 -14.19 18.64 28.48
N ASN A 37 -15.05 18.20 27.55
CA ASN A 37 -16.39 18.76 27.27
C ASN A 37 -16.60 20.19 26.68
N ILE A 38 -17.50 20.22 25.67
CA ILE A 38 -18.47 21.27 25.29
C ILE A 38 -18.06 22.29 24.18
N TYR A 39 -18.67 22.24 22.97
CA TYR A 39 -19.94 22.92 22.55
C TYR A 39 -20.11 22.78 21.01
N SER A 40 -21.25 22.22 20.57
CA SER A 40 -21.83 22.35 19.22
C SER A 40 -23.00 23.34 19.29
N PRO A 41 -23.32 24.04 18.19
CA PRO A 41 -24.73 24.25 17.88
C PRO A 41 -25.10 23.82 16.45
N GLU A 42 -26.09 22.93 16.41
CA GLU A 42 -27.31 22.88 15.57
C GLU A 42 -27.65 24.14 14.75
N ALA A 43 -28.46 24.14 13.69
CA ALA A 43 -29.16 23.17 12.84
C ALA A 43 -29.93 24.02 11.79
N LYS A 44 -30.30 23.45 10.63
CA LYS A 44 -31.72 23.31 10.21
C LYS A 44 -31.87 22.81 8.78
N GLU A 45 -32.74 21.81 8.69
CA GLU A 45 -33.26 21.07 7.55
C GLU A 45 -34.19 21.90 6.65
N GLY A 46 -34.45 21.40 5.44
CA GLY A 46 -35.62 21.81 4.65
C GLY A 46 -35.72 21.21 3.24
N ASN A 47 -36.13 19.94 3.15
CA ASN A 47 -36.91 19.23 2.10
C ASN A 47 -36.53 19.35 0.60
N ILE A 48 -36.05 18.28 -0.07
CA ILE A 48 -36.74 17.07 -0.65
C ILE A 48 -37.57 17.38 -1.91
N GLY A 49 -37.23 16.73 -3.05
CA GLY A 49 -38.21 16.34 -4.09
C GLY A 49 -37.74 16.15 -5.54
N PHE A 50 -37.35 14.91 -5.92
CA PHE A 50 -37.65 14.13 -7.16
C PHE A 50 -37.42 14.73 -8.58
N GLN A 51 -36.52 14.17 -9.43
CA GLN A 51 -36.62 13.02 -10.39
C GLN A 51 -36.86 13.50 -11.86
N SER A 52 -35.82 13.51 -12.70
CA SER A 52 -35.48 12.65 -13.88
C SER A 52 -35.93 13.14 -15.27
N ASP A 53 -35.04 12.87 -16.24
CA ASP A 53 -35.23 12.60 -17.68
C ASP A 53 -35.08 13.70 -18.76
N ASP A 54 -33.96 13.53 -19.49
CA ASP A 54 -33.77 13.49 -20.96
C ASP A 54 -33.61 14.80 -21.79
N PRO A 55 -33.04 14.74 -23.03
CA PRO A 55 -31.96 15.59 -23.50
C PRO A 55 -32.39 16.39 -24.74
N ASN A 56 -31.44 17.01 -25.43
CA ASN A 56 -31.62 17.76 -26.68
C ASN A 56 -32.39 19.09 -26.55
N GLN A 57 -31.64 20.19 -26.46
CA GLN A 57 -31.88 21.26 -27.42
C GLN A 57 -30.59 21.95 -27.85
N LYS A 58 -30.34 21.78 -29.15
CA LYS A 58 -29.32 22.42 -29.95
C LYS A 58 -29.69 23.89 -30.17
N LEU A 59 -28.68 24.73 -30.15
CA LEU A 59 -28.47 25.85 -31.08
C LEU A 59 -29.45 27.04 -31.01
N LEU A 60 -29.01 28.15 -30.43
CA LEU A 60 -29.20 29.46 -31.05
C LEU A 60 -27.97 30.34 -30.78
N VAL A 61 -27.27 30.65 -31.89
CA VAL A 61 -26.28 31.72 -32.01
C VAL A 61 -27.03 33.05 -32.02
N SER A 62 -26.58 34.01 -31.21
CA SER A 62 -26.83 35.43 -31.45
C SER A 62 -25.52 36.20 -31.27
N ASN A 63 -24.99 36.69 -32.38
CA ASN A 63 -24.03 37.79 -32.42
C ASN A 63 -24.79 39.11 -32.20
N SER A 64 -24.29 39.98 -31.33
CA SER A 64 -24.45 41.43 -31.52
C SER A 64 -23.25 42.20 -30.99
N ASP A 65 -22.84 43.16 -31.80
CA ASP A 65 -21.63 43.96 -31.79
C ASP A 65 -21.41 44.90 -30.59
N LYS A 66 -20.10 45.11 -30.34
CA LYS A 66 -19.37 46.35 -29.97
C LYS A 66 -19.74 47.15 -28.72
N GLY A 67 -18.78 47.20 -27.80
CA GLY A 67 -18.56 48.30 -26.86
C GLY A 67 -17.18 48.19 -26.19
N ASN A 68 -16.26 49.09 -26.54
CA ASN A 68 -14.92 49.20 -25.98
C ASN A 68 -14.91 49.27 -24.44
N ASN A 69 -14.09 48.42 -23.81
CA ASN A 69 -13.38 48.80 -22.58
C ASN A 69 -12.04 48.06 -22.52
N LEU A 70 -10.95 48.81 -22.69
CA LEU A 70 -9.60 48.38 -22.35
C LEU A 70 -9.54 48.18 -20.82
N GLN A 71 -9.72 46.94 -20.37
CA GLN A 71 -9.22 46.53 -19.06
C GLN A 71 -7.85 45.88 -19.23
N LYS A 72 -6.88 46.53 -18.58
CA LYS A 72 -5.48 46.14 -18.41
C LYS A 72 -5.41 44.73 -17.82
N ILE A 73 -5.15 43.73 -18.67
CA ILE A 73 -4.90 42.35 -18.22
C ILE A 73 -3.56 42.34 -17.47
N THR A 74 -3.64 42.19 -16.16
CA THR A 74 -2.48 41.87 -15.32
C THR A 74 -2.29 40.35 -15.40
N PRO A 75 -1.07 39.82 -15.63
CA PRO A 75 -0.91 38.39 -15.84
C PRO A 75 -1.14 37.63 -14.52
N SER A 76 -2.25 36.88 -14.44
CA SER A 76 -2.63 36.01 -13.31
C SER A 76 -1.82 34.69 -13.25
N SER A 77 -0.80 34.53 -14.09
CA SER A 77 -0.02 33.30 -14.26
C SER A 77 0.85 32.93 -13.05
N ASN A 78 1.26 33.92 -12.25
CA ASN A 78 2.13 33.67 -11.08
C ASN A 78 1.36 32.99 -9.93
N LEU A 79 0.08 33.34 -9.73
CA LEU A 79 -0.71 32.84 -8.60
C LEU A 79 -1.12 31.36 -8.78
N ALA A 80 -1.32 30.90 -10.02
CA ALA A 80 -1.66 29.50 -10.30
C ALA A 80 -0.44 28.56 -10.12
N THR A 81 0.75 29.03 -10.51
CA THR A 81 2.01 28.28 -10.44
C THR A 81 2.46 28.07 -8.99
N GLU A 82 2.38 29.11 -8.15
CA GLU A 82 2.70 29.05 -6.72
C GLU A 82 1.77 28.08 -5.96
N ASN A 83 0.47 28.13 -6.25
CA ASN A 83 -0.52 27.28 -5.60
C ASN A 83 -0.40 25.79 -5.95
N MET A 84 0.12 25.43 -7.12
CA MET A 84 0.32 24.03 -7.52
C MET A 84 1.66 23.44 -7.11
N LEU A 85 2.74 24.23 -7.09
CA LEU A 85 4.01 23.83 -6.48
C LEU A 85 3.82 23.55 -4.99
N ALA A 86 3.10 24.44 -4.28
CA ALA A 86 2.73 24.23 -2.89
C ALA A 86 1.93 22.93 -2.70
N ARG A 87 0.94 22.65 -3.55
CA ARG A 87 0.15 21.40 -3.49
C ARG A 87 0.96 20.15 -3.84
N SER A 88 1.89 20.24 -4.79
CA SER A 88 2.75 19.12 -5.20
C SER A 88 3.75 18.78 -4.08
N VAL A 89 4.35 19.79 -3.47
CA VAL A 89 5.22 19.66 -2.30
C VAL A 89 4.44 19.14 -1.07
N GLN A 90 3.24 19.65 -0.81
CA GLN A 90 2.39 19.19 0.30
C GLN A 90 1.93 17.74 0.11
N ARG A 91 1.57 17.34 -1.12
CA ARG A 91 1.13 15.96 -1.40
C ARG A 91 2.30 14.98 -1.49
N MET A 92 3.49 15.39 -1.96
CA MET A 92 4.71 14.61 -1.76
C MET A 92 5.02 14.46 -0.27
N GLY A 93 4.84 15.52 0.53
CA GLY A 93 4.89 15.45 1.99
C GLY A 93 3.94 14.38 2.56
N GLY A 94 2.70 14.32 2.08
CA GLY A 94 1.73 13.28 2.43
C GLY A 94 2.14 11.87 1.98
N MET A 95 2.67 11.71 0.76
CA MET A 95 3.20 10.43 0.23
C MET A 95 4.45 9.94 0.98
N LEU A 96 5.23 10.85 1.56
CA LEU A 96 6.36 10.51 2.43
C LEU A 96 5.90 9.97 3.79
N THR A 97 4.61 10.07 4.13
CA THR A 97 4.03 9.70 5.43
C THR A 97 3.02 8.53 5.39
N SER A 98 2.64 8.01 4.22
CA SER A 98 1.59 6.97 4.09
C SER A 98 2.15 5.53 3.94
N SER A 99 1.35 4.54 4.36
CA SER A 99 1.69 3.11 4.37
C SER A 99 1.34 2.38 3.06
N HIS A 100 1.95 1.21 2.86
CA HIS A 100 2.23 0.54 1.57
C HIS A 100 1.03 0.06 0.70
N SER A 101 -0.18 -0.15 1.22
CA SER A 101 -1.25 -0.82 0.45
C SER A 101 -2.02 0.09 -0.50
N ASP A 102 -2.03 1.40 -0.26
CA ASP A 102 -2.83 2.34 -1.05
C ASP A 102 -2.02 2.99 -2.20
N LEU A 103 -0.69 2.87 -2.16
CA LEU A 103 0.21 3.69 -2.99
C LEU A 103 0.33 3.21 -4.44
N ALA A 104 0.33 1.90 -4.69
CA ALA A 104 0.40 1.36 -6.06
C ALA A 104 -0.90 1.59 -6.85
N GLY A 105 -2.04 1.43 -6.18
CA GLY A 105 -3.37 1.74 -6.72
C GLY A 105 -3.54 3.24 -6.94
N GLN A 106 -3.11 4.08 -6.00
CA GLN A 106 -3.14 5.54 -6.14
C GLN A 106 -2.14 6.08 -7.16
N ALA A 107 -0.95 5.49 -7.29
CA ALA A 107 0.04 5.90 -8.30
C ALA A 107 -0.39 5.50 -9.72
N THR A 108 -1.04 4.34 -9.88
CA THR A 108 -1.56 3.89 -11.19
C THR A 108 -2.81 4.66 -11.58
N SER A 109 -3.76 4.87 -10.66
CA SER A 109 -4.94 5.71 -10.89
C SER A 109 -4.59 7.19 -10.98
N TYR A 110 -3.50 7.66 -10.37
CA TYR A 110 -2.93 8.97 -10.64
C TYR A 110 -2.26 9.01 -12.00
N ALA A 111 -1.43 8.05 -12.42
CA ALA A 111 -0.85 8.07 -13.76
C ALA A 111 -1.92 8.07 -14.86
N LEU A 112 -2.96 7.23 -14.71
CA LEU A 112 -4.09 7.14 -15.64
C LEU A 112 -5.07 8.32 -15.50
N GLY A 113 -5.32 8.80 -14.28
CA GLY A 113 -6.16 9.96 -13.99
C GLY A 113 -5.46 11.30 -14.30
N THR A 114 -4.14 11.33 -14.27
CA THR A 114 -3.32 12.42 -14.81
C THR A 114 -3.51 12.38 -16.30
N VAL A 115 -3.29 11.27 -17.01
CA VAL A 115 -3.55 11.19 -18.47
C VAL A 115 -4.98 11.62 -18.85
N ASN A 116 -6.02 11.23 -18.10
CA ASN A 116 -7.41 11.62 -18.40
C ASN A 116 -7.77 13.07 -18.02
N ASN A 117 -7.30 13.60 -16.88
CA ASN A 117 -7.53 15.00 -16.50
C ASN A 117 -6.58 15.98 -17.21
N PHE A 118 -5.47 15.48 -17.76
CA PHE A 118 -4.47 16.22 -18.55
C PHE A 118 -4.90 16.44 -20.01
N ILE A 119 -6.03 15.86 -20.41
CA ILE A 119 -6.72 16.10 -21.68
C ILE A 119 -7.89 17.10 -21.51
N ALA A 120 -8.28 17.45 -20.27
CA ALA A 120 -9.26 18.51 -20.02
C ALA A 120 -8.66 19.90 -20.33
N SER A 121 -9.50 20.83 -20.76
CA SER A 121 -9.14 22.16 -21.32
C SER A 121 -8.20 23.02 -20.47
N GLU A 122 -8.08 22.76 -19.16
CA GLU A 122 -7.18 23.46 -18.24
C GLU A 122 -5.71 23.00 -18.32
N ALA A 123 -5.46 21.76 -18.77
CA ALA A 123 -4.09 21.26 -19.00
C ALA A 123 -3.44 21.88 -20.25
N GLN A 124 -4.23 22.35 -21.22
CA GLN A 124 -3.75 22.95 -22.46
C GLN A 124 -3.13 24.34 -22.23
N THR A 125 -3.53 25.06 -21.17
CA THR A 125 -2.93 26.34 -20.75
C THR A 125 -1.68 26.16 -19.88
N TRP A 126 -1.55 25.01 -19.21
CA TRP A 126 -0.34 24.63 -18.47
C TRP A 126 0.73 24.04 -19.42
N LEU A 127 0.32 23.19 -20.38
CA LEU A 127 1.17 22.64 -21.45
C LEU A 127 1.56 23.66 -22.53
N SER A 128 0.89 24.81 -22.60
CA SER A 128 1.29 25.88 -23.52
C SER A 128 2.54 26.63 -23.04
N GLN A 129 3.02 26.35 -21.82
CA GLN A 129 4.28 26.89 -21.31
C GLN A 129 5.47 26.13 -21.89
N PHE A 130 6.53 26.86 -22.25
CA PHE A 130 7.77 26.34 -22.82
C PHE A 130 8.35 25.20 -21.96
N GLY A 131 8.97 24.18 -22.56
CA GLY A 131 9.56 23.05 -21.82
C GLY A 131 9.67 21.79 -22.67
N THR A 132 9.96 20.66 -22.03
CA THR A 132 10.12 19.36 -22.70
C THR A 132 9.44 18.25 -21.91
N ALA A 133 8.70 17.40 -22.61
CA ALA A 133 8.22 16.12 -22.11
C ALA A 133 8.88 14.99 -22.91
N LYS A 134 9.37 13.96 -22.21
CA LYS A 134 10.06 12.82 -22.83
C LYS A 134 9.49 11.52 -22.33
N ILE A 135 9.17 10.62 -23.26
CA ILE A 135 8.83 9.24 -22.97
C ILE A 135 9.97 8.37 -23.48
N ASP A 136 10.55 7.55 -22.61
CA ASP A 136 11.65 6.66 -22.96
C ASP A 136 11.26 5.20 -22.77
N PHE A 137 11.52 4.39 -23.78
CA PHE A 137 11.43 2.94 -23.73
C PHE A 137 12.80 2.33 -24.01
N THR A 138 13.22 1.40 -23.16
CA THR A 138 14.47 0.64 -23.35
C THR A 138 14.14 -0.84 -23.38
N PHE A 139 14.66 -1.53 -24.41
CA PHE A 139 14.45 -2.95 -24.64
C PHE A 139 15.78 -3.70 -24.56
N ASP A 140 15.76 -4.89 -23.98
CA ASP A 140 16.91 -5.80 -24.03
C ASP A 140 17.11 -6.36 -25.44
N LYS A 141 18.20 -7.12 -25.64
CA LYS A 141 18.50 -7.79 -26.91
C LYS A 141 17.44 -8.80 -27.37
N LYS A 142 16.52 -9.22 -26.49
CA LYS A 142 15.41 -10.13 -26.79
C LYS A 142 14.11 -9.38 -27.10
N GLY A 143 14.13 -8.04 -27.10
CA GLY A 143 12.96 -7.20 -27.32
C GLY A 143 12.04 -7.08 -26.10
N LYS A 144 12.47 -7.55 -24.93
CA LYS A 144 11.71 -7.38 -23.69
C LYS A 144 11.88 -5.96 -23.19
N LEU A 145 10.78 -5.31 -22.82
CA LEU A 145 10.80 -4.00 -22.19
C LEU A 145 11.52 -4.07 -20.83
N ASP A 146 12.67 -3.42 -20.73
CA ASP A 146 13.53 -3.37 -19.55
C ASP A 146 13.20 -2.15 -18.68
N LYS A 147 12.98 -1.00 -19.33
CA LYS A 147 12.68 0.27 -18.68
C LYS A 147 11.65 1.07 -19.46
N SER A 148 10.70 1.68 -18.74
CA SER A 148 9.88 2.78 -19.26
C SER A 148 9.95 3.99 -18.34
N SER A 149 10.01 5.19 -18.91
CA SER A 149 9.97 6.43 -18.14
C SER A 149 9.23 7.57 -18.83
N LEU A 150 8.76 8.49 -18.00
CA LEU A 150 8.14 9.75 -18.39
C LEU A 150 8.81 10.87 -17.58
N ASP A 151 9.37 11.85 -18.29
CA ASP A 151 10.17 12.91 -17.71
C ASP A 151 9.71 14.28 -18.27
N PHE A 152 9.67 15.31 -17.42
CA PHE A 152 9.26 16.67 -17.75
C PHE A 152 10.29 17.69 -17.26
N LEU A 153 10.67 18.64 -18.12
CA LEU A 153 11.40 19.84 -17.73
C LEU A 153 10.51 21.07 -17.89
N LEU A 154 10.36 21.79 -16.79
CA LEU A 154 9.51 22.98 -16.69
C LEU A 154 10.37 24.20 -16.32
N PRO A 155 10.51 25.20 -17.20
CA PRO A 155 11.12 26.48 -16.89
C PRO A 155 10.33 27.20 -15.79
N LEU A 156 10.98 27.47 -14.67
CA LEU A 156 10.46 28.30 -13.57
C LEU A 156 10.73 29.78 -13.84
N TYR A 157 11.89 30.06 -14.43
CA TYR A 157 12.28 31.39 -14.87
C TYR A 157 13.14 31.26 -16.13
N ASP A 158 12.85 32.07 -17.14
CA ASP A 158 13.62 32.05 -18.37
C ASP A 158 13.64 33.44 -19.01
N ASN A 159 14.80 34.07 -19.05
CA ASN A 159 14.97 35.38 -19.68
C ASN A 159 15.21 35.29 -21.20
N LYS A 160 15.14 34.08 -21.78
CA LYS A 160 15.35 33.77 -23.20
C LYS A 160 16.72 34.16 -23.76
N LYS A 161 17.64 34.52 -22.87
CA LYS A 161 18.99 34.96 -23.20
C LYS A 161 19.97 34.17 -22.35
N ASP A 162 20.38 34.72 -21.22
CA ASP A 162 21.48 34.20 -20.43
C ASP A 162 21.08 33.17 -19.37
N TRP A 163 19.88 33.24 -18.79
CA TRP A 163 19.52 32.45 -17.59
C TRP A 163 18.23 31.65 -17.78
N LEU A 164 18.29 30.37 -17.41
CA LEU A 164 17.15 29.47 -17.26
C LEU A 164 17.22 28.82 -15.88
N PHE A 165 16.17 28.96 -15.06
CA PHE A 165 15.94 28.13 -13.90
C PHE A 165 14.77 27.20 -14.18
N PHE A 166 14.90 25.94 -13.81
CA PHE A 166 13.93 24.92 -14.15
C PHE A 166 13.69 23.95 -12.99
N SER A 167 12.52 23.31 -13.03
CA SER A 167 12.23 22.09 -12.28
C SER A 167 12.13 20.91 -13.23
N GLN A 168 12.57 19.73 -12.78
CA GLN A 168 12.45 18.49 -13.52
C GLN A 168 11.67 17.46 -12.69
N LEU A 169 10.71 16.79 -13.31
CA LEU A 169 9.89 15.76 -12.71
C LEU A 169 10.02 14.48 -13.53
N GLY A 170 10.17 13.33 -12.88
CA GLY A 170 10.33 12.06 -13.55
C GLY A 170 9.59 10.94 -12.84
N TYR A 171 9.03 10.01 -13.62
CA TYR A 171 8.45 8.78 -13.14
C TYR A 171 8.88 7.63 -14.03
N ARG A 172 9.31 6.51 -13.45
CA ARG A 172 9.82 5.37 -14.21
C ARG A 172 9.56 4.03 -13.54
N LYS A 173 9.50 3.00 -14.39
CA LYS A 173 9.51 1.59 -13.98
C LYS A 173 10.75 0.91 -14.57
N LYS A 174 11.55 0.29 -13.71
CA LYS A 174 12.71 -0.54 -14.08
C LYS A 174 12.86 -1.68 -13.07
N ASP A 175 13.14 -2.90 -13.53
CA ASP A 175 13.39 -4.06 -12.64
C ASP A 175 12.26 -4.32 -11.61
N SER A 176 11.00 -4.09 -12.01
CA SER A 176 9.81 -4.16 -11.15
C SER A 176 9.75 -3.12 -10.01
N ARG A 177 10.62 -2.10 -10.04
CA ARG A 177 10.60 -0.98 -9.11
C ARG A 177 10.05 0.27 -9.77
N TYR A 178 9.32 1.07 -9.00
CA TYR A 178 8.81 2.37 -9.38
C TYR A 178 9.65 3.46 -8.71
N THR A 179 10.16 4.41 -9.50
CA THR A 179 10.98 5.51 -9.00
C THR A 179 10.41 6.84 -9.46
N ALA A 180 10.33 7.79 -8.54
CA ALA A 180 10.02 9.18 -8.81
C ALA A 180 11.27 10.05 -8.60
N ASN A 181 11.41 11.09 -9.43
CA ASN A 181 12.53 12.03 -9.37
C ASN A 181 11.97 13.45 -9.35
N LEU A 182 12.46 14.29 -8.43
CA LEU A 182 12.15 15.72 -8.37
C LEU A 182 13.45 16.52 -8.33
N GLY A 183 13.63 17.40 -9.29
CA GLY A 183 14.85 18.14 -9.51
C GLY A 183 14.65 19.63 -9.70
N PHE A 184 15.70 20.40 -9.37
CA PHE A 184 15.81 21.81 -9.67
C PHE A 184 17.18 22.09 -10.26
N GLY A 185 17.27 23.03 -11.19
CA GLY A 185 18.54 23.42 -11.78
C GLY A 185 18.53 24.82 -12.37
N GLY A 186 19.74 25.29 -12.69
CA GLY A 186 19.99 26.56 -13.35
C GLY A 186 20.99 26.37 -14.48
N ARG A 187 20.73 27.00 -15.62
CA ARG A 187 21.61 27.04 -16.80
C ARG A 187 21.95 28.47 -17.16
N TYR A 188 23.23 28.74 -17.35
CA TYR A 188 23.78 30.01 -17.80
C TYR A 188 24.34 29.87 -19.22
N PHE A 189 23.87 30.72 -20.12
CA PHE A 189 24.21 30.69 -21.54
C PHE A 189 25.15 31.85 -21.90
N THR A 190 26.18 31.50 -22.65
CA THR A 190 27.05 32.41 -23.40
C THR A 190 26.83 32.17 -24.90
N PRO A 191 27.41 32.97 -25.82
CA PRO A 191 27.22 32.76 -27.26
C PRO A 191 27.61 31.37 -27.78
N SER A 192 28.55 30.68 -27.13
CA SER A 192 29.09 29.39 -27.62
C SER A 192 29.04 28.26 -26.61
N TRP A 193 28.66 28.53 -25.36
CA TRP A 193 28.64 27.53 -24.28
C TRP A 193 27.47 27.75 -23.33
N MET A 194 27.00 26.65 -22.73
CA MET A 194 26.08 26.66 -21.60
C MET A 194 26.72 25.95 -20.40
N TYR A 195 26.59 26.54 -19.22
CA TYR A 195 27.03 25.97 -17.96
C TYR A 195 25.82 25.76 -17.05
N GLY A 196 25.65 24.55 -16.51
CA GLY A 196 24.51 24.20 -15.69
C GLY A 196 24.89 23.57 -14.36
N LEU A 197 24.02 23.76 -13.37
CA LEU A 197 24.05 23.04 -12.10
C LEU A 197 22.64 22.55 -11.78
N ASN A 198 22.53 21.35 -11.25
CA ASN A 198 21.27 20.76 -10.85
C ASN A 198 21.38 19.94 -9.55
N SER A 199 20.25 19.83 -8.85
CA SER A 199 20.08 19.02 -7.64
C SER A 199 18.78 18.24 -7.75
N ILE A 200 18.84 16.92 -7.58
CA ILE A 200 17.71 16.01 -7.82
C ILE A 200 17.56 15.04 -6.66
N PHE A 201 16.34 14.99 -6.11
CA PHE A 201 15.93 14.00 -5.12
C PHE A 201 15.27 12.83 -5.84
N ASP A 202 15.79 11.62 -5.60
CA ASP A 202 15.24 10.39 -6.13
C ASP A 202 14.58 9.60 -5.01
N TYR A 203 13.39 9.07 -5.30
CA TYR A 203 12.64 8.21 -4.39
C TYR A 203 12.20 6.93 -5.09
N ASP A 204 12.79 5.82 -4.67
CA ASP A 204 12.30 4.47 -5.01
C ASP A 204 11.08 4.19 -4.14
N ILE A 205 9.91 4.22 -4.76
CA ILE A 205 8.61 4.02 -4.12
C ILE A 205 8.46 2.57 -3.65
N THR A 206 9.03 1.63 -4.40
CA THR A 206 8.92 0.20 -4.12
C THR A 206 9.78 -0.18 -2.91
N GLY A 207 11.08 0.14 -2.93
CA GLY A 207 12.00 -0.17 -1.82
C GLY A 207 12.09 0.87 -0.71
N ASN A 208 11.40 2.01 -0.86
CA ASN A 208 11.49 3.16 0.04
C ASN A 208 12.94 3.68 0.20
N ASN A 209 13.73 3.64 -0.87
CA ASN A 209 15.11 4.14 -0.89
C ASN A 209 15.13 5.61 -1.35
N ARG A 210 15.93 6.45 -0.69
CA ARG A 210 16.05 7.89 -1.00
C ARG A 210 17.49 8.25 -1.32
N ARG A 211 17.68 9.00 -2.40
CA ARG A 211 19.00 9.42 -2.89
C ARG A 211 18.96 10.91 -3.27
N LEU A 212 20.06 11.61 -3.02
CA LEU A 212 20.30 12.95 -3.51
C LEU A 212 21.33 12.91 -4.64
N SER A 213 21.14 13.74 -5.64
CA SER A 213 22.03 13.88 -6.78
C SER A 213 22.42 15.33 -6.93
N LEU A 214 23.70 15.58 -7.21
CA LEU A 214 24.20 16.90 -7.63
C LEU A 214 24.88 16.75 -8.99
N GLY A 215 24.54 17.61 -9.93
CA GLY A 215 25.00 17.53 -11.32
C GLY A 215 25.54 18.84 -11.84
N GLY A 216 26.57 18.74 -12.69
CA GLY A 216 27.11 19.85 -13.49
C GLY A 216 26.96 19.57 -14.98
N GLU A 217 26.73 20.61 -15.77
CA GLU A 217 26.51 20.54 -17.22
C GLU A 217 27.44 21.53 -17.94
N ILE A 218 28.04 21.10 -19.06
CA ILE A 218 28.77 21.97 -19.99
C ILE A 218 28.39 21.57 -21.42
N TRP A 219 27.60 22.41 -22.10
CA TRP A 219 27.09 22.11 -23.44
C TRP A 219 27.58 23.14 -24.45
N GLY A 220 27.68 22.71 -25.70
CA GLY A 220 27.97 23.53 -26.88
C GLY A 220 27.06 23.12 -28.04
N ASP A 221 27.22 23.76 -29.20
CA ASP A 221 26.51 23.30 -30.38
C ASP A 221 26.95 21.86 -30.72
N TYR A 222 25.97 20.98 -30.93
CA TYR A 222 26.16 19.56 -31.26
C TYR A 222 26.89 18.72 -30.19
N MET A 223 27.12 19.24 -28.97
CA MET A 223 27.77 18.48 -27.91
C MET A 223 27.21 18.79 -26.52
N LYS A 224 27.12 17.76 -25.67
CA LYS A 224 26.68 17.89 -24.29
C LYS A 224 27.55 17.06 -23.37
N PHE A 225 28.06 17.68 -22.33
CA PHE A 225 28.73 17.00 -21.24
C PHE A 225 27.99 17.20 -19.93
N SER A 226 27.97 16.16 -19.11
CA SER A 226 27.47 16.22 -17.75
C SER A 226 28.29 15.33 -16.82
N ALA A 227 28.33 15.70 -15.55
CA ALA A 227 28.88 14.88 -14.49
C ALA A 227 27.96 14.96 -13.28
N ASN A 228 27.61 13.81 -12.70
CA ASN A 228 26.67 13.72 -11.60
C ASN A 228 27.28 12.91 -10.45
N THR A 229 26.98 13.29 -9.21
CA THR A 229 27.31 12.51 -8.01
C THR A 229 26.03 12.09 -7.28
N TYR A 230 26.05 10.88 -6.72
CA TYR A 230 24.90 10.19 -6.14
C TYR A 230 25.15 9.85 -4.68
N TRP A 231 24.34 10.40 -3.79
CA TRP A 231 24.54 10.37 -2.34
C TRP A 231 23.32 9.72 -1.69
N ARG A 232 23.54 8.63 -0.95
CA ARG A 232 22.48 7.97 -0.20
C ARG A 232 21.91 8.90 0.88
N LEU A 233 20.59 8.87 1.04
CA LEU A 233 19.89 9.50 2.16
C LEU A 233 19.26 8.45 3.10
N THR A 234 18.99 7.24 2.60
CA THR A 234 18.50 6.12 3.41
C THR A 234 19.61 5.15 3.77
N ASN A 235 19.57 4.68 5.02
CA ASN A 235 20.43 3.59 5.50
C ASN A 235 19.86 2.22 5.11
N TRP A 236 20.62 1.18 5.46
CA TRP A 236 20.26 -0.23 5.31
C TRP A 236 18.83 -0.52 5.77
N ARG A 237 18.12 -1.25 4.94
CA ARG A 237 16.75 -1.72 5.17
C ARG A 237 16.53 -3.04 4.45
N HIS A 238 15.52 -3.80 4.85
CA HIS A 238 15.23 -5.09 4.20
C HIS A 238 15.10 -4.95 2.68
N SER A 239 15.78 -5.81 1.94
CA SER A 239 15.74 -5.83 0.48
C SER A 239 14.47 -6.51 -0.01
N LEU A 240 13.78 -5.89 -0.97
CA LEU A 240 12.68 -6.54 -1.67
C LEU A 240 13.17 -7.48 -2.77
N ASP A 241 14.43 -7.34 -3.17
CA ASP A 241 14.98 -8.07 -4.31
C ASP A 241 15.66 -9.38 -3.93
N PHE A 242 16.14 -9.47 -2.68
CA PHE A 242 16.89 -10.61 -2.17
C PHE A 242 16.50 -10.96 -0.75
N ASP A 243 16.08 -12.21 -0.54
CA ASP A 243 15.85 -12.75 0.79
C ASP A 243 17.12 -12.66 1.63
N LYS A 244 16.97 -12.37 2.93
CA LYS A 244 18.07 -12.26 3.91
C LYS A 244 19.14 -11.22 3.55
N HIS A 245 18.77 -10.17 2.82
CA HIS A 245 19.66 -9.04 2.58
C HIS A 245 18.98 -7.75 3.00
N ASN A 246 19.80 -6.81 3.47
CA ASN A 246 19.47 -5.41 3.45
C ASN A 246 19.89 -4.80 2.10
N GLU A 247 19.24 -3.71 1.73
CA GLU A 247 19.60 -2.84 0.62
C GLU A 247 19.66 -1.38 1.09
N ARG A 248 20.39 -0.56 0.34
CA ARG A 248 20.39 0.90 0.42
C ARG A 248 20.88 1.48 -0.91
N PRO A 249 20.69 2.77 -1.20
CA PRO A 249 21.36 3.41 -2.33
C PRO A 249 22.89 3.30 -2.22
N ALA A 250 23.53 2.88 -3.30
CA ALA A 250 24.97 2.96 -3.46
C ALA A 250 25.38 4.41 -3.74
N ASN A 251 26.46 4.88 -3.09
CA ASN A 251 27.06 6.15 -3.48
C ASN A 251 27.83 5.95 -4.78
N GLY A 252 27.88 6.97 -5.63
CA GLY A 252 28.58 6.87 -6.90
C GLY A 252 28.65 8.18 -7.66
N TYR A 253 29.12 8.09 -8.90
CA TYR A 253 29.12 9.19 -9.83
C TYR A 253 29.03 8.67 -11.27
N ASP A 254 28.62 9.55 -12.17
CA ASP A 254 28.71 9.32 -13.61
C ASP A 254 29.27 10.54 -14.35
N ILE A 255 29.75 10.27 -15.56
CA ILE A 255 30.16 11.26 -16.55
C ILE A 255 29.54 10.84 -17.87
N ASN A 256 28.85 11.77 -18.54
CA ASN A 256 28.18 11.51 -19.80
C ASN A 256 28.62 12.53 -20.86
N GLY A 257 28.76 12.05 -22.09
CA GLY A 257 28.99 12.84 -23.30
C GLY A 257 28.03 12.44 -24.41
N GLU A 258 27.37 13.42 -25.02
CA GLU A 258 26.58 13.24 -26.24
C GLU A 258 27.13 14.14 -27.34
N PHE A 259 27.27 13.59 -28.55
CA PHE A 259 27.83 14.27 -29.70
C PHE A 259 26.95 14.04 -30.91
N PHE A 260 26.72 15.07 -31.72
CA PHE A 260 25.94 14.98 -32.95
C PHE A 260 26.83 15.41 -34.12
N LEU A 261 26.68 14.76 -35.27
CA LEU A 261 27.47 15.14 -36.45
C LEU A 261 26.89 16.44 -37.06
N PRO A 262 27.64 17.55 -37.16
CA PRO A 262 27.09 18.77 -37.75
C PRO A 262 26.69 18.60 -39.22
N ALA A 263 27.45 17.79 -39.98
CA ALA A 263 27.11 17.45 -41.36
C ALA A 263 25.90 16.50 -41.48
N TYR A 264 25.52 15.80 -40.40
CA TYR A 264 24.36 14.92 -40.37
C TYR A 264 23.73 14.87 -38.96
N PRO A 265 22.98 15.93 -38.54
CA PRO A 265 22.55 16.14 -37.15
C PRO A 265 21.57 15.09 -36.60
N SER A 266 21.00 14.30 -37.52
CA SER A 266 20.17 13.13 -37.17
C SER A 266 20.98 12.01 -36.55
N LEU A 267 22.30 11.93 -36.74
CA LEU A 267 23.14 10.91 -36.14
C LEU A 267 23.91 11.47 -34.94
N GLY A 268 23.87 10.73 -33.84
CA GLY A 268 24.59 11.05 -32.61
C GLY A 268 25.31 9.86 -32.01
N ALA A 269 26.30 10.15 -31.17
CA ALA A 269 27.06 9.21 -30.39
C ALA A 269 26.92 9.54 -28.90
N LYS A 270 26.81 8.51 -28.06
CA LYS A 270 26.72 8.61 -26.60
C LYS A 270 27.88 7.87 -25.95
N LEU A 271 28.51 8.51 -24.99
CA LEU A 271 29.54 7.92 -24.13
C LEU A 271 29.12 8.15 -22.68
N ALA A 272 29.15 7.12 -21.86
CA ALA A 272 28.96 7.27 -20.43
C ALA A 272 29.90 6.35 -19.64
N TYR A 273 30.32 6.84 -18.48
CA TYR A 273 31.06 6.07 -17.49
C TYR A 273 30.42 6.28 -16.12
N GLU A 274 30.14 5.19 -15.43
CA GLU A 274 29.57 5.20 -14.08
C GLU A 274 30.44 4.39 -13.13
N GLN A 275 30.59 4.86 -11.89
CA GLN A 275 31.29 4.16 -10.81
C GLN A 275 30.47 4.27 -9.53
N TYR A 276 30.27 3.14 -8.86
CA TYR A 276 29.58 3.07 -7.57
C TYR A 276 30.44 2.39 -6.52
N PHE A 277 30.13 2.65 -5.25
CA PHE A 277 30.90 2.19 -4.09
C PHE A 277 30.02 1.38 -3.13
N GLY A 278 30.52 0.22 -2.73
CA GLY A 278 29.82 -0.76 -1.88
C GLY A 278 30.39 -2.17 -2.06
N ASP A 279 30.01 -3.09 -1.18
CA ASP A 279 30.53 -4.47 -1.21
C ASP A 279 29.68 -5.38 -2.11
N GLU A 280 28.36 -5.20 -2.17
CA GLU A 280 27.46 -5.98 -3.03
C GLU A 280 26.56 -5.04 -3.86
N VAL A 281 27.14 -4.27 -4.76
CA VAL A 281 26.41 -3.29 -5.59
C VAL A 281 25.86 -3.95 -6.86
N THR A 282 24.60 -3.65 -7.20
CA THR A 282 23.88 -4.17 -8.38
C THR A 282 23.83 -3.14 -9.50
N LEU A 283 24.98 -2.86 -10.13
CA LEU A 283 25.11 -1.84 -11.19
C LEU A 283 24.73 -2.35 -12.58
N PHE A 284 25.23 -3.54 -12.96
CA PHE A 284 25.08 -4.04 -14.33
C PHE A 284 23.65 -4.51 -14.61
N ASP A 285 23.15 -5.37 -13.72
CA ASP A 285 21.79 -5.86 -13.64
C ASP A 285 21.45 -6.16 -12.17
N ARG A 286 20.17 -6.46 -11.91
CA ARG A 286 19.67 -6.74 -10.56
C ARG A 286 20.32 -7.98 -9.92
N ASN A 287 20.79 -8.97 -10.69
CA ASN A 287 21.26 -10.25 -10.16
C ASN A 287 22.78 -10.28 -9.91
N THR A 288 23.51 -9.33 -10.49
CA THR A 288 24.96 -9.29 -10.49
C THR A 288 25.47 -8.33 -9.43
N LYS A 289 25.80 -8.87 -8.26
CA LYS A 289 26.40 -8.14 -7.14
C LYS A 289 27.91 -8.04 -7.30
N GLN A 290 28.44 -6.83 -7.21
CA GLN A 290 29.86 -6.56 -7.44
C GLN A 290 30.39 -5.58 -6.41
N LYS A 291 31.67 -5.75 -6.05
CA LYS A 291 32.38 -4.80 -5.18
C LYS A 291 32.88 -3.62 -6.00
N ASN A 292 32.49 -2.42 -5.60
CA ASN A 292 32.84 -1.15 -6.27
C ASN A 292 32.79 -1.21 -7.81
N PRO A 293 31.64 -1.56 -8.42
CA PRO A 293 31.56 -1.78 -9.86
C PRO A 293 31.60 -0.48 -10.65
N SER A 294 32.14 -0.61 -11.86
CA SER A 294 32.06 0.39 -12.93
C SER A 294 31.31 -0.13 -14.15
N LEU A 295 30.73 0.81 -14.90
CA LEU A 295 29.99 0.56 -16.12
C LEU A 295 30.37 1.61 -17.17
N GLY A 296 30.90 1.16 -18.30
CA GLY A 296 31.04 1.96 -19.51
C GLY A 296 29.84 1.76 -20.43
N LYS A 297 29.47 2.79 -21.19
CA LYS A 297 28.43 2.72 -22.21
C LYS A 297 28.86 3.48 -23.45
N ILE A 298 28.71 2.83 -24.60
CA ILE A 298 28.93 3.43 -25.93
C ILE A 298 27.64 3.25 -26.72
N GLY A 299 27.08 4.33 -27.24
CA GLY A 299 25.79 4.30 -27.93
C GLY A 299 25.80 5.08 -29.24
N VAL A 300 24.91 4.69 -30.14
CA VAL A 300 24.62 5.41 -31.38
C VAL A 300 23.13 5.71 -31.43
N THR A 301 22.77 6.95 -31.76
CA THR A 301 21.39 7.42 -31.81
C THR A 301 21.05 7.99 -33.17
N TYR A 302 19.85 7.72 -33.66
CA TYR A 302 19.28 8.28 -34.87
C TYR A 302 17.96 9.01 -34.59
N THR A 303 17.90 10.29 -34.95
CA THR A 303 16.75 11.19 -34.76
C THR A 303 16.29 11.67 -36.15
N PRO A 304 15.38 10.94 -36.81
CA PRO A 304 14.88 11.33 -38.13
C PRO A 304 14.06 12.63 -38.10
N ILE A 305 13.39 12.89 -36.98
CA ILE A 305 12.57 14.07 -36.70
C ILE A 305 12.74 14.44 -35.22
N PRO A 306 12.60 15.72 -34.82
CA PRO A 306 12.78 16.12 -33.41
C PRO A 306 11.96 15.30 -32.41
N LEU A 307 10.75 14.88 -32.81
CA LEU A 307 9.84 14.12 -31.96
C LEU A 307 10.34 12.71 -31.62
N VAL A 308 11.17 12.08 -32.45
CA VAL A 308 11.50 10.64 -32.32
C VAL A 308 13.01 10.44 -32.33
N THR A 309 13.53 9.72 -31.35
CA THR A 309 14.93 9.26 -31.34
C THR A 309 14.99 7.77 -31.08
N MET A 310 15.74 7.05 -31.90
CA MET A 310 16.02 5.63 -31.73
C MET A 310 17.51 5.44 -31.48
N GLY A 311 17.92 4.35 -30.85
CA GLY A 311 19.34 4.12 -30.64
C GLY A 311 19.67 2.71 -30.17
N VAL A 312 20.97 2.44 -30.14
CA VAL A 312 21.54 1.22 -29.58
C VAL A 312 22.65 1.62 -28.63
N ASP A 313 22.57 1.16 -27.39
CA ASP A 313 23.61 1.29 -26.37
C ASP A 313 24.31 -0.06 -26.18
N TYR A 314 25.63 -0.04 -26.11
CA TYR A 314 26.44 -1.18 -25.69
C TYR A 314 27.03 -0.89 -24.30
N LYS A 315 26.55 -1.63 -23.30
CA LYS A 315 26.97 -1.57 -21.90
C LYS A 315 28.15 -2.53 -21.69
N LEU A 316 29.16 -2.06 -20.96
CA LEU A 316 30.39 -2.76 -20.61
C LEU A 316 30.59 -2.68 -19.10
N GLY A 317 30.28 -3.76 -18.38
CA GLY A 317 30.40 -3.82 -16.92
C GLY A 317 31.75 -4.38 -16.46
N THR A 318 32.04 -4.18 -15.18
CA THR A 318 33.10 -4.90 -14.48
C THR A 318 32.90 -6.41 -14.61
N SER A 319 33.98 -7.21 -14.59
CA SER A 319 33.95 -8.68 -14.73
C SER A 319 33.52 -9.22 -16.10
N GLY A 320 33.63 -8.41 -17.16
CA GLY A 320 33.41 -8.87 -18.54
C GLY A 320 31.94 -8.98 -18.95
N HIS A 321 31.01 -8.48 -18.13
CA HIS A 321 29.60 -8.41 -18.48
C HIS A 321 29.38 -7.39 -19.60
N SER A 322 28.61 -7.78 -20.63
CA SER A 322 28.25 -6.88 -21.72
C SER A 322 26.81 -7.10 -22.16
N GLU A 323 26.16 -6.01 -22.58
CA GLU A 323 24.76 -6.04 -23.00
C GLU A 323 24.49 -4.97 -24.05
N ALA A 324 23.76 -5.34 -25.10
CA ALA A 324 23.20 -4.40 -26.05
C ALA A 324 21.75 -4.06 -25.65
N GLN A 325 21.42 -2.77 -25.64
CA GLN A 325 20.09 -2.25 -25.34
C GLN A 325 19.57 -1.39 -26.50
N PHE A 326 18.31 -1.58 -26.87
CA PHE A 326 17.63 -0.77 -27.88
C PHE A 326 16.82 0.34 -27.21
N LEU A 327 16.90 1.55 -27.76
CA LEU A 327 16.28 2.76 -27.23
C LEU A 327 15.22 3.28 -28.20
N ALA A 328 14.07 3.68 -27.67
CA ALA A 328 13.05 4.42 -28.41
C ALA A 328 12.49 5.54 -27.53
N ASN A 329 12.68 6.78 -27.97
CA ASN A 329 12.33 7.98 -27.22
C ASN A 329 11.35 8.84 -28.03
N LEU A 330 10.33 9.35 -27.35
CA LEU A 330 9.41 10.37 -27.84
C LEU A 330 9.70 11.69 -27.12
N ASN A 331 10.20 12.71 -27.83
CA ASN A 331 10.60 14.00 -27.27
C ASN A 331 9.63 15.10 -27.73
N TYR A 332 8.70 15.49 -26.87
CA TYR A 332 7.72 16.54 -27.17
C TYR A 332 8.16 17.87 -26.57
N ARG A 333 8.31 18.89 -27.43
CA ARG A 333 8.70 20.26 -27.04
C ARG A 333 7.45 21.11 -26.89
N LEU A 334 7.20 21.57 -25.67
CA LEU A 334 6.03 22.37 -25.33
C LEU A 334 6.17 23.78 -25.95
N GLY A 335 5.08 24.26 -26.54
CA GLY A 335 5.04 25.57 -27.22
C GLY A 335 5.66 25.60 -28.63
N VAL A 336 6.24 24.50 -29.11
CA VAL A 336 6.73 24.40 -30.51
C VAL A 336 5.63 23.82 -31.39
N PRO A 337 5.27 24.46 -32.53
CA PRO A 337 4.28 23.92 -33.46
C PRO A 337 4.56 22.46 -33.82
N PHE A 338 3.54 21.60 -33.72
CA PHE A 338 3.69 20.17 -33.92
C PHE A 338 4.31 19.81 -35.29
N GLY A 339 3.93 20.53 -36.35
CA GLY A 339 4.52 20.34 -37.69
C GLY A 339 6.04 20.57 -37.74
N LEU A 340 6.58 21.47 -36.91
CA LEU A 340 8.04 21.66 -36.82
C LEU A 340 8.71 20.47 -36.13
N GLN A 341 8.03 19.81 -35.18
CA GLN A 341 8.55 18.64 -34.47
C GLN A 341 8.49 17.36 -35.33
N LEU A 342 7.69 17.36 -36.40
CA LEU A 342 7.60 16.29 -37.41
C LEU A 342 8.48 16.54 -38.64
N SER A 343 9.22 17.65 -38.70
CA SER A 343 10.04 17.99 -39.85
C SER A 343 11.50 17.58 -39.65
N PRO A 344 12.09 16.76 -40.54
CA PRO A 344 13.51 16.41 -40.50
C PRO A 344 14.45 17.62 -40.54
N ALA A 345 14.04 18.70 -41.22
CA ALA A 345 14.85 19.92 -41.34
C ALA A 345 15.09 20.62 -39.99
N ASN A 346 14.28 20.34 -38.97
CA ASN A 346 14.40 20.94 -37.65
C ASN A 346 15.25 20.12 -36.67
N VAL A 347 15.80 18.98 -37.11
CA VAL A 347 16.72 18.20 -36.27
C VAL A 347 18.01 18.98 -36.02
N ASP A 348 18.50 19.71 -37.03
CA ASP A 348 19.71 20.51 -36.92
C ASP A 348 19.58 21.61 -35.85
N SER A 349 18.53 22.43 -35.96
CA SER A 349 18.29 23.51 -35.00
C SER A 349 18.11 23.00 -33.57
N MET A 350 17.57 21.78 -33.39
CA MET A 350 17.47 21.11 -32.10
C MET A 350 18.83 20.79 -31.46
N ARG A 351 19.91 20.59 -32.24
CA ARG A 351 21.26 20.27 -31.71
C ARG A 351 22.08 21.49 -31.30
N THR A 352 21.62 22.69 -31.65
CA THR A 352 22.27 23.95 -31.22
C THR A 352 22.04 24.21 -29.73
N LEU A 353 22.81 25.12 -29.13
CA LEU A 353 22.61 25.57 -27.76
C LEU A 353 21.22 26.18 -27.51
N ALA A 354 20.75 26.99 -28.45
CA ALA A 354 19.41 27.57 -28.37
C ALA A 354 18.34 26.47 -28.44
N GLY A 355 18.52 25.50 -29.33
CA GLY A 355 17.62 24.38 -29.50
C GLY A 355 17.61 23.37 -28.35
N SER A 356 18.74 23.18 -27.68
CA SER A 356 18.89 22.24 -26.56
C SER A 356 18.59 22.85 -25.20
N ARG A 357 18.31 24.16 -25.11
CA ARG A 357 18.05 24.91 -23.86
C ARG A 357 17.15 24.18 -22.85
N TYR A 358 16.09 23.50 -23.33
CA TYR A 358 15.09 22.81 -22.50
C TYR A 358 15.24 21.29 -22.47
N ASP A 359 16.34 20.74 -22.97
CA ASP A 359 16.57 19.30 -22.91
C ASP A 359 16.77 18.87 -21.45
N LEU A 360 16.34 17.65 -21.11
CA LEU A 360 16.42 17.10 -19.76
C LEU A 360 17.88 17.02 -19.27
N VAL A 361 18.05 16.96 -17.95
CA VAL A 361 19.35 16.71 -17.33
C VAL A 361 19.83 15.30 -17.67
N GLU A 362 21.04 15.17 -18.21
CA GLU A 362 21.68 13.88 -18.50
C GLU A 362 22.30 13.27 -17.23
N ARG A 363 21.69 12.18 -16.75
CA ARG A 363 22.07 11.46 -15.53
C ARG A 363 21.43 10.07 -15.47
N ASN A 364 21.89 9.22 -14.56
CA ASN A 364 21.20 8.00 -14.18
C ASN A 364 20.07 8.27 -13.17
N ASN A 365 18.84 8.35 -13.67
CA ASN A 365 17.66 8.56 -12.83
C ASN A 365 17.20 7.32 -12.02
N ASN A 366 17.83 6.16 -12.22
CA ASN A 366 17.55 4.96 -11.42
C ASN A 366 18.49 4.92 -10.22
N ILE A 367 17.97 4.46 -9.08
CA ILE A 367 18.77 4.28 -7.87
C ILE A 367 19.50 2.94 -7.97
N VAL A 368 20.83 2.99 -8.07
CA VAL A 368 21.69 1.81 -7.93
C VAL A 368 21.77 1.42 -6.45
N LEU A 369 21.61 0.13 -6.15
CA LEU A 369 21.55 -0.38 -4.79
C LEU A 369 22.83 -1.11 -4.39
N ASP A 370 23.22 -0.92 -3.13
CA ASP A 370 24.21 -1.70 -2.40
C ASP A 370 23.44 -2.69 -1.50
N HIS A 371 23.92 -3.92 -1.40
CA HIS A 371 23.30 -4.97 -0.60
C HIS A 371 24.23 -5.42 0.54
N GLN A 372 23.62 -5.90 1.63
CA GLN A 372 24.35 -6.46 2.75
C GLN A 372 23.62 -7.69 3.25
N LYS A 373 24.32 -8.82 3.33
CA LYS A 373 23.78 -10.04 3.95
C LYS A 373 23.37 -9.75 5.39
N ILE A 374 22.17 -10.21 5.75
CA ILE A 374 21.72 -10.24 7.14
C ILE A 374 22.29 -11.51 7.74
N GLU A 375 23.32 -11.36 8.56
CA GLU A 375 23.82 -12.47 9.38
C GLU A 375 22.74 -12.89 10.38
N PRO A 376 22.45 -14.20 10.54
CA PRO A 376 21.52 -14.67 11.54
C PRO A 376 22.01 -14.26 12.93
N SER A 377 21.21 -13.53 13.70
CA SER A 377 21.59 -13.22 15.08
C SER A 377 21.47 -14.48 15.96
N THR A 378 22.58 -14.87 16.60
CA THR A 378 22.71 -16.12 17.37
C THR A 378 22.67 -15.92 18.90
N GLY A 379 22.37 -14.71 19.40
CA GLY A 379 22.33 -14.41 20.84
C GLY A 379 20.96 -14.65 21.49
N PRO A 380 20.81 -14.67 22.82
CA PRO A 380 19.51 -14.80 23.49
C PRO A 380 18.52 -13.69 23.08
N ALA A 381 17.24 -14.05 22.92
CA ALA A 381 16.16 -13.14 22.54
C ALA A 381 15.11 -12.98 23.64
N ASN A 382 14.56 -11.78 23.75
CA ASN A 382 13.32 -11.51 24.45
C ASN A 382 12.19 -11.41 23.40
N ILE A 383 11.10 -12.15 23.61
CA ILE A 383 9.93 -12.11 22.72
C ILE A 383 8.76 -11.49 23.47
N SER A 384 8.11 -10.50 22.86
CA SER A 384 6.81 -10.00 23.32
C SER A 384 5.72 -10.44 22.34
N LEU A 385 4.64 -11.03 22.85
CA LEU A 385 3.51 -11.51 22.06
C LEU A 385 2.31 -10.58 22.21
N THR A 386 1.61 -10.33 21.10
CA THR A 386 0.35 -9.57 21.08
C THR A 386 -0.73 -10.33 20.32
N LEU A 387 -1.96 -10.21 20.82
CA LEU A 387 -3.17 -10.73 20.18
C LEU A 387 -4.04 -9.57 19.68
N SER A 388 -4.72 -9.80 18.56
CA SER A 388 -5.70 -8.82 18.08
C SER A 388 -6.90 -8.65 19.02
N HIS A 389 -7.32 -9.73 19.70
CA HIS A 389 -8.48 -9.77 20.60
C HIS A 389 -8.20 -10.79 21.73
N PRO A 390 -8.81 -10.69 22.92
CA PRO A 390 -8.64 -11.70 23.98
C PRO A 390 -9.46 -12.98 23.72
N THR A 391 -10.63 -12.84 23.09
CA THR A 391 -11.58 -13.93 22.84
C THR A 391 -12.09 -13.85 21.39
N ARG A 392 -12.18 -14.99 20.71
CA ARG A 392 -12.74 -15.10 19.35
C ARG A 392 -13.85 -16.13 19.31
N THR A 393 -14.76 -15.98 18.34
CA THR A 393 -15.69 -17.06 18.03
C THR A 393 -14.95 -18.23 17.40
N ILE A 394 -15.40 -19.46 17.60
CA ILE A 394 -14.92 -20.62 16.84
C ILE A 394 -14.91 -20.33 15.32
N SER A 395 -13.93 -20.90 14.63
CA SER A 395 -13.65 -20.72 13.20
C SER A 395 -13.24 -19.30 12.78
N GLN A 396 -13.15 -18.34 13.72
CA GLN A 396 -12.50 -17.05 13.45
C GLN A 396 -11.01 -17.14 13.81
N PRO A 397 -10.10 -16.83 12.88
CA PRO A 397 -8.67 -16.92 13.15
C PRO A 397 -8.19 -15.84 14.12
N TYR A 398 -7.27 -16.22 15.00
CA TYR A 398 -6.37 -15.30 15.68
C TYR A 398 -5.14 -15.04 14.81
N THR A 399 -4.70 -13.79 14.80
CA THR A 399 -3.33 -13.43 14.40
C THR A 399 -2.54 -13.16 15.67
N VAL A 400 -1.53 -13.98 15.92
CA VAL A 400 -0.54 -13.80 17.00
C VAL A 400 0.67 -13.11 16.40
N THR A 401 1.08 -11.97 16.95
CA THR A 401 2.28 -11.25 16.50
C THR A 401 3.35 -11.32 17.58
N ALA A 402 4.55 -11.75 17.22
CA ALA A 402 5.70 -11.78 18.09
C ALA A 402 6.71 -10.72 17.66
N VAL A 403 7.18 -9.89 18.60
CA VAL A 403 8.28 -8.94 18.40
C VAL A 403 9.51 -9.47 19.11
N VAL A 404 10.61 -9.61 18.38
CA VAL A 404 11.85 -10.23 18.86
C VAL A 404 12.91 -9.15 19.07
N ARG A 405 13.45 -9.11 20.29
CA ARG A 405 14.49 -8.15 20.72
C ARG A 405 15.67 -8.89 21.36
N ASP A 406 16.84 -8.28 21.41
CA ASP A 406 17.94 -8.76 22.25
C ASP A 406 17.76 -8.33 23.72
N LYS A 407 18.71 -8.74 24.58
CA LYS A 407 18.75 -8.34 26.00
C LYS A 407 18.86 -6.82 26.22
N ALA A 408 19.39 -6.08 25.26
CA ALA A 408 19.50 -4.63 25.31
C ALA A 408 18.25 -3.90 24.77
N GLY A 409 17.25 -4.64 24.30
CA GLY A 409 16.00 -4.10 23.75
C GLY A 409 16.04 -3.79 22.25
N ASN A 410 17.15 -4.07 21.57
CA ASN A 410 17.28 -3.83 20.14
C ASN A 410 16.51 -4.88 19.33
N ILE A 411 15.83 -4.41 18.29
CA ILE A 411 15.06 -5.23 17.36
C ILE A 411 15.96 -6.25 16.66
N GLN A 412 15.52 -7.50 16.60
CA GLN A 412 16.23 -8.61 15.94
C GLN A 412 15.59 -8.93 14.60
N VAL A 413 16.28 -8.61 13.51
CA VAL A 413 15.82 -8.80 12.13
C VAL A 413 16.41 -10.08 11.53
N GLY A 414 15.67 -10.78 10.67
CA GLY A 414 16.18 -11.95 9.96
C GLY A 414 16.28 -13.22 10.82
N ARG A 415 15.65 -13.23 11.99
CA ARG A 415 15.77 -14.30 12.97
C ARG A 415 14.73 -15.39 12.73
N LYS A 416 15.17 -16.65 12.69
CA LYS A 416 14.27 -17.81 12.53
C LYS A 416 13.48 -18.04 13.81
N ILE A 417 12.16 -18.06 13.68
CA ILE A 417 11.18 -18.29 14.75
C ILE A 417 10.41 -19.56 14.44
N ASN A 418 10.17 -20.39 15.45
CA ASN A 418 9.30 -21.55 15.35
C ASN A 418 8.09 -21.37 16.26
N TRP A 419 6.95 -21.83 15.77
CA TRP A 419 5.67 -21.79 16.46
C TRP A 419 5.23 -23.21 16.79
N ALA A 420 4.70 -23.40 17.99
CA ALA A 420 4.07 -24.66 18.37
C ALA A 420 2.84 -24.40 19.24
N LEU A 421 1.99 -25.41 19.38
CA LEU A 421 0.98 -25.45 20.42
C LEU A 421 1.56 -26.13 21.66
N LYS A 422 1.19 -25.65 22.85
CA LYS A 422 1.62 -26.26 24.14
C LYS A 422 1.30 -27.75 24.21
N TYR A 423 0.14 -28.13 23.68
CA TYR A 423 -0.29 -29.52 23.58
C TYR A 423 -0.36 -29.93 22.12
N PHE A 424 0.39 -30.99 21.77
CA PHE A 424 0.39 -31.55 20.43
C PHE A 424 -0.94 -32.27 20.16
N GLY A 425 -1.56 -32.04 19.00
CA GLY A 425 -2.79 -32.72 18.62
C GLY A 425 -4.06 -32.20 19.30
N GLN A 426 -4.10 -30.93 19.72
CA GLN A 426 -5.38 -30.30 20.11
C GLN A 426 -6.37 -30.40 18.94
N LEU A 427 -7.44 -31.16 19.17
CA LEU A 427 -8.47 -31.42 18.17
C LEU A 427 -9.07 -30.11 17.65
N GLY A 428 -9.17 -30.01 16.32
CA GLY A 428 -9.77 -28.85 15.65
C GLY A 428 -8.92 -27.57 15.67
N VAL A 429 -7.70 -27.57 16.21
CA VAL A 429 -6.82 -26.39 16.25
C VAL A 429 -5.76 -26.48 15.14
N GLU A 430 -5.64 -25.43 14.35
CA GLU A 430 -4.64 -25.27 13.28
C GLU A 430 -3.75 -24.06 13.54
N LEU A 431 -2.43 -24.21 13.35
CA LEU A 431 -1.41 -23.17 13.52
C LEU A 431 -0.56 -23.05 12.27
N THR A 432 -0.53 -21.87 11.64
CA THR A 432 0.25 -21.63 10.41
C THR A 432 0.87 -20.22 10.37
N PRO A 433 2.13 -20.05 9.94
CA PRO A 433 3.11 -21.08 9.63
C PRO A 433 3.79 -21.63 10.91
N LEU A 434 4.36 -22.84 10.84
CA LEU A 434 5.14 -23.41 11.94
C LEU A 434 6.53 -22.78 12.08
N THR A 435 7.04 -22.16 11.01
CA THR A 435 8.34 -21.47 11.01
C THR A 435 8.26 -20.17 10.22
N SER A 436 8.86 -19.11 10.75
CA SER A 436 8.91 -17.79 10.10
C SER A 436 10.23 -17.06 10.38
N VAL A 437 10.45 -15.92 9.72
CA VAL A 437 11.66 -15.09 9.88
C VAL A 437 11.26 -13.66 10.19
N THR A 438 11.89 -13.05 11.19
CA THR A 438 11.54 -11.68 11.63
C THR A 438 11.80 -10.62 10.57
N ASN A 439 10.84 -9.71 10.42
CA ASN A 439 10.93 -8.56 9.52
C ASN A 439 11.81 -7.44 10.10
N ASN A 440 11.84 -6.27 9.44
CA ASN A 440 12.63 -5.09 9.86
C ASN A 440 12.19 -4.43 11.18
N LYS A 441 11.01 -4.77 11.70
CA LYS A 441 10.53 -4.38 13.04
C LYS A 441 10.79 -5.47 14.09
N GLY A 442 11.43 -6.58 13.69
CA GLY A 442 11.60 -7.76 14.52
C GLY A 442 10.31 -8.54 14.70
N GLU A 443 9.30 -8.28 13.87
CA GLU A 443 7.97 -8.88 13.97
C GLU A 443 7.88 -10.15 13.13
N VAL A 444 7.15 -11.13 13.64
CA VAL A 444 6.61 -12.28 12.91
C VAL A 444 5.17 -12.51 13.34
N SER A 445 4.34 -13.06 12.46
CA SER A 445 2.97 -13.43 12.81
C SER A 445 2.66 -14.86 12.44
N ALA A 446 1.80 -15.49 13.23
CA ALA A 446 1.17 -16.77 12.93
C ALA A 446 -0.33 -16.67 13.13
N VAL A 447 -1.05 -17.47 12.36
CA VAL A 447 -2.50 -17.60 12.43
C VAL A 447 -2.85 -18.87 13.21
N VAL A 448 -3.72 -18.72 14.20
CA VAL A 448 -4.27 -19.84 14.97
C VAL A 448 -5.78 -19.86 14.77
N ASN A 449 -6.29 -20.97 14.28
CA ASN A 449 -7.73 -21.18 14.12
C ASN A 449 -8.16 -22.38 14.94
N SER A 450 -9.38 -22.35 15.47
CA SER A 450 -9.97 -23.51 16.14
C SER A 450 -11.41 -23.69 15.68
N SER A 451 -11.74 -24.90 15.25
CA SER A 451 -13.13 -25.26 14.95
C SER A 451 -13.92 -25.57 16.23
N LEU A 452 -13.25 -25.95 17.33
CA LEU A 452 -13.86 -26.28 18.62
C LEU A 452 -13.67 -25.17 19.67
N PRO A 453 -14.56 -25.08 20.67
CA PRO A 453 -14.39 -24.13 21.77
C PRO A 453 -13.31 -24.59 22.77
N TYR A 454 -12.57 -23.61 23.30
CA TYR A 454 -11.52 -23.76 24.31
C TYR A 454 -11.50 -22.53 25.25
N PRO A 455 -11.52 -22.72 26.59
CA PRO A 455 -11.76 -23.98 27.28
C PRO A 455 -13.23 -24.39 27.15
N TYR A 456 -13.49 -25.69 27.08
CA TYR A 456 -14.84 -26.25 27.10
C TYR A 456 -15.05 -27.08 28.36
N TYR A 457 -16.12 -26.76 29.07
CA TYR A 457 -16.61 -27.51 30.22
C TYR A 457 -17.98 -28.06 29.87
N GLU A 458 -18.15 -29.39 29.93
CA GLU A 458 -19.48 -29.97 29.87
C GLU A 458 -20.24 -29.60 31.15
N GLU A 459 -21.41 -28.96 31.00
CA GLU A 459 -22.35 -28.82 32.11
C GLU A 459 -22.92 -30.20 32.44
N LYS A 460 -22.71 -30.66 33.68
CA LYS A 460 -23.38 -31.86 34.20
C LYS A 460 -24.82 -31.50 34.52
N GLN A 461 -25.77 -32.09 33.81
CA GLN A 461 -27.15 -32.17 34.27
C GLN A 461 -27.23 -33.40 35.21
N GLU A 462 -27.34 -33.18 36.52
CA GLU A 462 -27.58 -34.26 37.48
C GLU A 462 -29.05 -34.66 37.42
N ASP A 463 -29.33 -35.83 36.86
CA ASP A 463 -30.64 -36.47 36.90
C ASP A 463 -30.73 -37.40 38.12
N TYR A 464 -31.81 -37.26 38.90
CA TYR A 464 -32.11 -38.14 40.03
C TYR A 464 -32.73 -39.44 39.50
N GLY A 465 -31.89 -40.44 39.18
CA GLY A 465 -32.35 -41.84 39.25
C GLY A 465 -31.84 -42.85 38.23
N HIS A 466 -31.19 -42.46 37.14
CA HIS A 466 -30.68 -43.44 36.17
C HIS A 466 -29.24 -43.16 35.74
N GLU A 467 -28.40 -44.20 35.82
CA GLU A 467 -26.96 -44.17 35.56
C GLU A 467 -26.68 -43.88 34.08
N VAL A 468 -26.33 -42.63 33.78
CA VAL A 468 -25.85 -42.23 32.44
C VAL A 468 -24.41 -42.70 32.28
N ILE A 469 -24.18 -43.66 31.39
CA ILE A 469 -22.84 -44.03 30.91
C ILE A 469 -22.26 -42.81 30.18
N ARG A 470 -21.37 -42.09 30.86
CA ARG A 470 -20.61 -40.93 30.36
C ARG A 470 -19.67 -41.38 29.24
N SER A 471 -19.74 -40.74 28.07
CA SER A 471 -18.54 -40.66 27.24
C SER A 471 -17.68 -39.54 27.84
N GLU A 472 -16.63 -39.91 28.57
CA GLU A 472 -15.61 -38.94 28.96
C GLU A 472 -15.11 -38.23 27.70
N ILE A 473 -14.99 -36.90 27.77
CA ILE A 473 -14.30 -36.13 26.72
C ILE A 473 -12.91 -36.75 26.55
N ASP A 474 -12.66 -37.42 25.42
CA ASP A 474 -11.41 -38.14 25.13
C ASP A 474 -10.17 -37.23 25.12
N ASN A 475 -10.34 -35.90 25.19
CA ASN A 475 -9.24 -34.94 25.23
C ASN A 475 -9.21 -34.10 26.54
N PRO A 476 -8.36 -34.46 27.52
CA PRO A 476 -8.25 -33.72 28.79
C PRO A 476 -7.79 -32.27 28.59
N HIS A 477 -7.14 -31.93 27.47
CA HIS A 477 -6.62 -30.59 27.18
C HIS A 477 -7.69 -29.61 26.69
N GLN A 478 -8.92 -30.07 26.42
CA GLN A 478 -10.01 -29.18 26.00
C GLN A 478 -10.53 -28.29 27.13
N LYS A 479 -10.16 -28.59 28.39
CA LYS A 479 -10.47 -27.79 29.57
C LYS A 479 -9.52 -26.60 29.78
N GLU A 480 -8.46 -26.49 28.96
CA GLU A 480 -7.49 -25.40 29.01
C GLU A 480 -7.67 -24.44 27.81
N ASN A 481 -7.12 -23.23 27.93
CA ASN A 481 -6.99 -22.31 26.80
C ASN A 481 -6.08 -22.94 25.72
N VAL A 482 -6.22 -22.49 24.47
CA VAL A 482 -5.22 -22.78 23.44
C VAL A 482 -4.00 -21.92 23.71
N THR A 483 -2.87 -22.54 24.02
CA THR A 483 -1.60 -21.82 24.26
C THR A 483 -0.67 -21.97 23.06
N ALA A 484 -0.33 -20.86 22.41
CA ALA A 484 0.72 -20.82 21.40
C ALA A 484 2.08 -20.53 22.04
N LEU A 485 3.09 -21.29 21.63
CA LEU A 485 4.48 -21.20 22.08
C LEU A 485 5.35 -20.68 20.94
N VAL A 486 6.28 -19.79 21.28
CA VAL A 486 7.22 -19.19 20.33
C VAL A 486 8.66 -19.44 20.76
N TYR A 487 9.45 -19.95 19.82
CA TYR A 487 10.84 -20.35 20.02
C TYR A 487 11.75 -19.67 19.02
N VAL A 488 13.02 -19.53 19.40
CA VAL A 488 14.01 -18.89 18.54
C VAL A 488 15.12 -19.86 18.17
N GLY A 489 15.34 -20.07 16.87
CA GLY A 489 16.31 -21.05 16.40
C GLY A 489 15.97 -22.48 16.85
N GLU A 490 16.97 -23.28 17.21
CA GLU A 490 16.76 -24.66 17.69
C GLU A 490 16.61 -24.77 19.21
N ASP A 491 16.70 -23.64 19.92
CA ASP A 491 16.53 -23.59 21.37
C ASP A 491 15.05 -23.80 21.72
N LYS A 492 14.77 -24.92 22.40
CA LYS A 492 13.44 -25.32 22.84
C LYS A 492 13.06 -24.77 24.22
N THR A 493 13.90 -23.96 24.84
CA THR A 493 13.46 -23.20 26.02
C THR A 493 12.43 -22.17 25.55
N ALA A 494 11.19 -22.26 26.05
CA ALA A 494 10.09 -21.41 25.60
C ALA A 494 10.45 -19.94 25.84
N ALA A 495 10.56 -19.15 24.77
CA ALA A 495 10.93 -17.74 24.88
C ALA A 495 9.70 -16.86 25.23
N ALA A 496 8.50 -17.28 24.80
CA ALA A 496 7.22 -16.70 25.23
C ALA A 496 6.06 -17.65 24.93
N SER A 497 4.96 -17.47 25.66
CA SER A 497 3.68 -18.16 25.44
C SER A 497 2.52 -17.20 25.53
N ILE A 498 1.45 -17.46 24.79
CA ILE A 498 0.21 -16.68 24.87
C ILE A 498 -1.02 -17.57 24.79
N ASP A 499 -1.99 -17.27 25.64
CA ASP A 499 -3.25 -18.02 25.74
C ASP A 499 -4.33 -17.35 24.90
N MET A 500 -5.15 -18.18 24.25
CA MET A 500 -6.26 -17.77 23.40
C MET A 500 -7.50 -18.58 23.75
N GLN A 501 -8.66 -17.91 23.64
CA GLN A 501 -9.95 -18.52 23.95
C GLN A 501 -10.86 -18.52 22.72
N PHE A 502 -11.27 -19.71 22.31
CA PHE A 502 -12.28 -19.88 21.28
C PHE A 502 -13.61 -20.15 21.95
N GLN A 503 -14.56 -19.25 21.80
CA GLN A 503 -15.88 -19.35 22.40
C GLN A 503 -16.92 -19.58 21.33
N LEU A 504 -18.05 -20.14 21.74
CA LEU A 504 -19.21 -20.23 20.87
C LEU A 504 -19.77 -18.84 20.59
N PRO A 505 -20.51 -18.65 19.49
CA PRO A 505 -21.18 -17.39 19.25
C PRO A 505 -22.22 -17.09 20.35
N LYS A 506 -22.50 -15.80 20.57
CA LYS A 506 -23.49 -15.35 21.55
C LYS A 506 -24.87 -15.41 20.92
N ILE A 507 -25.78 -16.11 21.58
CA ILE A 507 -27.21 -16.11 21.24
C ILE A 507 -27.91 -15.12 22.16
N GLU A 508 -28.49 -14.06 21.58
CA GLU A 508 -29.34 -13.12 22.32
C GLU A 508 -30.62 -13.80 22.83
N GLU A 509 -31.34 -13.11 23.71
CA GLU A 509 -32.62 -13.58 24.20
C GLU A 509 -33.62 -13.86 23.06
N ILE A 510 -34.32 -14.98 23.16
CA ILE A 510 -35.31 -15.39 22.15
C ILE A 510 -36.61 -14.63 22.43
N LYS A 511 -36.97 -13.74 21.50
CA LYS A 511 -38.23 -12.99 21.52
C LYS A 511 -39.35 -13.80 20.88
N THR A 512 -40.55 -13.70 21.45
CA THR A 512 -41.72 -14.50 21.06
C THR A 512 -42.90 -13.61 20.66
N SER A 513 -43.68 -14.05 19.67
CA SER A 513 -44.89 -13.36 19.21
C SER A 513 -45.89 -14.36 18.61
N PRO A 514 -47.21 -14.26 18.86
CA PRO A 514 -47.90 -13.30 19.74
C PRO A 514 -47.63 -13.58 21.23
N GLU A 515 -48.25 -12.83 22.14
CA GLU A 515 -48.04 -12.97 23.59
C GLU A 515 -48.28 -14.40 24.09
N ASN A 516 -47.53 -14.78 25.10
CA ASN A 516 -47.58 -16.10 25.70
C ASN A 516 -49.00 -16.46 26.19
N GLY A 517 -49.46 -17.69 25.91
CA GLY A 517 -50.82 -18.15 26.25
C GLY A 517 -51.93 -17.79 25.25
N THR A 518 -51.62 -17.16 24.12
CA THR A 518 -52.63 -16.71 23.14
C THR A 518 -52.85 -17.67 21.96
N VAL A 519 -51.92 -18.58 21.71
CA VAL A 519 -51.94 -19.52 20.57
C VAL A 519 -52.63 -20.82 20.96
N LEU A 520 -53.54 -21.34 20.11
CA LEU A 520 -54.24 -22.60 20.34
C LEU A 520 -53.34 -23.82 20.10
N ALA A 521 -53.45 -24.85 20.93
CA ALA A 521 -52.71 -26.12 20.79
C ALA A 521 -53.27 -27.05 19.70
N ASN A 522 -53.58 -26.52 18.51
CA ASN A 522 -54.27 -27.26 17.43
C ASN A 522 -53.32 -27.79 16.32
N GLY A 523 -52.01 -27.66 16.51
CA GLY A 523 -50.99 -28.03 15.52
C GLY A 523 -50.92 -27.13 14.28
N LYS A 524 -51.75 -26.08 14.19
CA LYS A 524 -51.81 -25.13 13.06
C LYS A 524 -51.41 -23.73 13.47
N ASP A 525 -51.89 -23.25 14.60
CA ASP A 525 -51.51 -21.95 15.16
C ASP A 525 -50.11 -22.04 15.77
N PHE A 526 -49.32 -20.98 15.58
CA PHE A 526 -47.90 -21.00 15.90
C PHE A 526 -47.46 -19.73 16.63
N TYR A 527 -46.44 -19.90 17.47
CA TYR A 527 -45.58 -18.79 17.91
C TYR A 527 -44.46 -18.56 16.90
N THR A 528 -44.08 -17.31 16.70
CA THR A 528 -42.86 -16.91 16.01
C THR A 528 -41.80 -16.61 17.06
N PHE A 529 -40.67 -17.29 16.96
CA PHE A 529 -39.49 -17.10 17.80
C PHE A 529 -38.42 -16.41 16.97
N LYS A 530 -37.81 -15.36 17.52
CA LYS A 530 -36.78 -14.57 16.85
C LYS A 530 -35.64 -14.28 17.82
N THR A 531 -34.40 -14.49 17.37
CA THR A 531 -33.20 -14.10 18.12
C THR A 531 -32.12 -13.59 17.17
N LYS A 532 -31.05 -13.03 17.73
CA LYS A 532 -29.86 -12.59 17.01
C LYS A 532 -28.65 -13.35 17.53
N VAL A 533 -27.83 -13.84 16.61
CA VAL A 533 -26.58 -14.53 16.92
C VAL A 533 -25.42 -13.66 16.48
N THR A 534 -24.50 -13.40 17.40
CA THR A 534 -23.34 -12.54 17.18
C THR A 534 -22.05 -13.28 17.49
N ASN A 535 -20.98 -12.88 16.82
CA ASN A 535 -19.63 -13.24 17.21
C ASN A 535 -19.26 -12.61 18.56
N GLN A 536 -18.16 -13.08 19.16
CA GLN A 536 -17.65 -12.52 20.40
C GLN A 536 -17.29 -11.02 20.30
N ASP A 537 -16.94 -10.55 19.10
CA ASP A 537 -16.66 -9.14 18.77
C ASP A 537 -17.92 -8.32 18.44
N GLY A 538 -19.12 -8.90 18.53
CA GLY A 538 -20.40 -8.24 18.27
C GLY A 538 -20.80 -8.17 16.80
N THR A 539 -19.96 -8.64 15.88
CA THR A 539 -20.34 -8.74 14.47
C THR A 539 -21.41 -9.81 14.26
N PRO A 540 -22.30 -9.66 13.25
CA PRO A 540 -23.23 -10.71 12.87
C PRO A 540 -22.53 -12.06 12.66
N TYR A 541 -23.09 -13.13 13.23
CA TYR A 541 -22.56 -14.46 13.01
C TYR A 541 -22.87 -14.94 11.59
N SER A 542 -21.82 -15.22 10.79
CA SER A 542 -21.97 -15.73 9.42
C SER A 542 -21.93 -17.26 9.39
N MET A 543 -22.91 -17.86 8.71
CA MET A 543 -23.10 -19.31 8.63
C MET A 543 -22.21 -20.02 7.58
N GLU A 544 -21.24 -19.34 6.97
CA GLU A 544 -20.43 -19.93 5.89
C GLU A 544 -19.60 -21.14 6.32
N ASN A 545 -19.41 -21.38 7.63
CA ASN A 545 -18.56 -22.45 8.16
C ASN A 545 -19.25 -23.45 9.14
N LEU A 546 -20.57 -23.40 9.36
CA LEU A 546 -21.27 -24.38 10.19
C LEU A 546 -22.38 -25.09 9.41
N GLN A 547 -22.43 -26.41 9.55
CA GLN A 547 -23.40 -27.24 8.84
C GLN A 547 -24.74 -27.41 9.57
N TRP A 548 -24.83 -27.14 10.89
CA TRP A 548 -26.00 -27.50 11.70
C TRP A 548 -26.35 -26.46 12.80
N VAL A 549 -27.38 -25.65 12.55
CA VAL A 549 -28.07 -24.85 13.59
C VAL A 549 -29.53 -25.31 13.65
N HIS A 550 -29.98 -25.74 14.83
CA HIS A 550 -31.30 -26.33 14.99
C HIS A 550 -32.12 -25.60 16.05
N TRP A 551 -33.38 -25.36 15.71
CA TRP A 551 -34.41 -25.02 16.67
C TRP A 551 -35.10 -26.29 17.15
N ARG A 552 -35.42 -26.38 18.44
CA ARG A 552 -36.06 -27.55 19.04
C ARG A 552 -37.02 -27.15 20.14
N TRP A 553 -38.10 -27.90 20.28
CA TRP A 553 -38.91 -27.85 21.50
C TRP A 553 -38.24 -28.66 22.61
N GLN A 554 -38.29 -28.15 23.83
CA GLN A 554 -37.85 -28.85 25.05
C GLN A 554 -38.97 -28.78 26.10
N ASN A 555 -39.36 -29.95 26.59
CA ASN A 555 -40.25 -30.12 27.74
C ASN A 555 -39.42 -30.22 29.03
N ASP A 556 -40.02 -29.96 30.18
CA ASP A 556 -39.32 -30.12 31.47
C ASP A 556 -39.15 -31.61 31.86
N ASP A 557 -39.93 -32.54 31.30
CA ASP A 557 -39.74 -33.99 31.45
C ASP A 557 -38.87 -34.52 30.29
N ASP A 558 -37.57 -34.68 30.57
CA ASP A 558 -36.45 -34.80 29.62
C ASP A 558 -36.37 -36.13 28.83
N LEU A 559 -37.41 -36.98 28.82
CA LEU A 559 -37.24 -38.35 28.31
C LEU A 559 -37.37 -38.49 26.79
N HIS A 560 -38.13 -37.67 26.08
CA HIS A 560 -38.23 -37.73 24.61
C HIS A 560 -38.43 -36.35 23.96
N PRO A 561 -37.36 -35.64 23.55
CA PRO A 561 -37.50 -34.43 22.76
C PRO A 561 -38.06 -34.76 21.38
N GLU A 562 -39.26 -34.28 21.05
CA GLU A 562 -39.78 -34.36 19.68
C GLU A 562 -38.89 -33.51 18.74
N LEU A 563 -38.15 -34.21 17.88
CA LEU A 563 -37.31 -33.64 16.83
C LEU A 563 -38.20 -33.07 15.71
N ILE A 564 -38.62 -31.82 15.84
CA ILE A 564 -39.01 -31.03 14.66
C ILE A 564 -37.76 -30.30 14.17
N THR A 565 -36.96 -30.99 13.35
CA THR A 565 -35.84 -30.39 12.62
C THR A 565 -36.40 -29.49 11.51
N ILE A 566 -36.46 -28.17 11.72
CA ILE A 566 -36.85 -27.24 10.65
C ILE A 566 -35.60 -26.87 9.83
N GLY A 567 -35.22 -27.79 8.95
CA GLY A 567 -34.31 -27.56 7.82
C GLY A 567 -32.81 -27.32 8.13
N PRO A 568 -31.93 -27.48 7.13
CA PRO A 568 -30.47 -27.42 7.29
C PRO A 568 -29.92 -25.98 7.45
N ARG A 569 -30.76 -24.96 7.33
CA ARG A 569 -30.42 -23.55 7.52
C ARG A 569 -31.62 -22.88 8.16
N ALA A 570 -31.52 -22.49 9.42
CA ALA A 570 -32.46 -21.51 9.97
C ALA A 570 -32.42 -20.23 9.09
N ASP A 571 -33.50 -19.44 9.09
CA ASP A 571 -33.65 -18.16 8.35
C ASP A 571 -32.65 -17.10 8.85
N PHE A 572 -31.34 -17.37 8.72
CA PHE A 572 -30.25 -16.51 9.12
C PHE A 572 -30.10 -15.42 8.08
N ARG A 573 -30.44 -14.21 8.49
CA ARG A 573 -30.19 -13.01 7.72
C ARG A 573 -28.72 -12.60 7.87
N SER A 574 -28.24 -11.81 6.92
CA SER A 574 -26.88 -11.26 6.94
C SER A 574 -26.59 -10.37 8.16
N ASP A 575 -27.62 -9.89 8.85
CA ASP A 575 -27.52 -9.15 10.10
C ASP A 575 -27.39 -10.04 11.36
N GLY A 576 -27.33 -11.37 11.17
CA GLY A 576 -27.20 -12.37 12.24
C GLY A 576 -28.53 -12.73 12.91
N THR A 577 -29.65 -12.19 12.44
CA THR A 577 -30.98 -12.53 12.98
C THR A 577 -31.49 -13.84 12.40
N THR A 578 -32.14 -14.63 13.24
CA THR A 578 -32.79 -15.89 12.86
C THR A 578 -34.17 -15.98 13.49
N GLN A 579 -35.09 -16.62 12.78
CA GLN A 579 -36.47 -16.79 13.24
C GLN A 579 -37.03 -18.16 12.85
N ILE A 580 -38.02 -18.61 13.61
CA ILE A 580 -38.76 -19.85 13.33
C ILE A 580 -40.21 -19.72 13.78
N LYS A 581 -41.10 -20.44 13.10
CA LYS A 581 -42.50 -20.62 13.52
C LYS A 581 -42.66 -22.01 14.13
N GLY A 582 -43.13 -22.08 15.37
CA GLY A 582 -43.39 -23.33 16.08
C GLY A 582 -44.87 -23.48 16.40
N ALA A 583 -45.50 -24.52 15.86
CA ALA A 583 -46.85 -24.97 16.22
C ALA A 583 -46.76 -26.24 17.07
N ARG A 584 -47.78 -26.52 17.89
CA ARG A 584 -47.84 -27.72 18.71
C ARG A 584 -49.26 -28.30 18.76
N ALA A 585 -49.37 -29.62 18.72
CA ALA A 585 -50.64 -30.38 18.79
C ALA A 585 -50.67 -31.28 20.05
N SER A 586 -50.20 -30.77 21.19
CA SER A 586 -50.00 -31.52 22.42
C SER A 586 -50.96 -31.09 23.53
N SER A 587 -51.37 -32.03 24.38
CA SER A 587 -52.10 -31.82 25.65
C SER A 587 -51.22 -31.24 26.76
N GLU A 588 -49.93 -31.08 26.53
CA GLU A 588 -49.01 -30.48 27.50
C GLU A 588 -49.18 -28.96 27.55
N THR A 589 -49.36 -28.43 28.75
CA THR A 589 -49.71 -27.02 28.98
C THR A 589 -48.56 -26.05 28.74
N TYR A 590 -47.30 -26.51 28.62
CA TYR A 590 -46.16 -25.64 28.36
C TYR A 590 -44.96 -26.33 27.67
N ALA A 591 -44.13 -25.56 26.95
CA ALA A 591 -42.84 -25.97 26.37
C ALA A 591 -41.86 -24.79 26.18
N ARG A 592 -40.58 -25.06 25.98
CA ARG A 592 -39.57 -24.04 25.61
C ARG A 592 -39.07 -24.25 24.19
N MET A 593 -38.88 -23.17 23.44
CA MET A 593 -38.22 -23.22 22.15
C MET A 593 -36.75 -22.87 22.33
N CYS A 594 -35.86 -23.77 21.92
CA CYS A 594 -34.42 -23.61 22.09
C CYS A 594 -33.68 -23.57 20.75
N LEU A 595 -32.69 -22.70 20.65
CA LEU A 595 -31.73 -22.65 19.56
C LEU A 595 -30.42 -23.32 19.99
N THR A 596 -29.95 -24.29 19.21
CA THR A 596 -28.71 -25.04 19.46
C THR A 596 -27.77 -24.94 18.26
N ILE A 597 -26.47 -24.77 18.51
CA ILE A 597 -25.43 -24.66 17.48
C ILE A 597 -24.55 -25.92 17.52
N LEU A 598 -24.63 -26.79 16.52
CA LEU A 598 -23.87 -28.05 16.52
C LEU A 598 -22.62 -27.96 15.63
N HIS A 599 -21.52 -28.58 16.08
CA HIS A 599 -20.32 -28.71 15.27
C HIS A 599 -20.33 -30.01 14.44
N ALA A 600 -20.04 -29.86 13.14
CA ALA A 600 -19.99 -30.87 12.08
C ALA A 600 -19.29 -32.22 12.35
N ASN A 601 -18.43 -32.37 13.36
CA ASN A 601 -17.49 -33.51 13.42
C ASN A 601 -17.82 -34.55 14.49
N ILE A 602 -19.03 -34.51 15.06
CA ILE A 602 -19.39 -35.40 16.17
C ILE A 602 -20.79 -36.00 15.93
N ASN A 603 -20.83 -37.01 15.06
CA ASN A 603 -22.04 -37.78 14.74
C ASN A 603 -22.37 -38.81 15.83
N SER A 604 -22.58 -38.37 17.07
CA SER A 604 -23.14 -39.24 18.11
C SER A 604 -24.42 -38.63 18.69
N PRO A 605 -25.50 -39.39 18.86
CA PRO A 605 -26.69 -38.91 19.57
C PRO A 605 -26.43 -38.63 21.06
N LYS A 606 -25.24 -38.96 21.57
CA LYS A 606 -24.81 -38.74 22.97
C LYS A 606 -23.78 -37.62 23.15
N THR A 607 -23.46 -36.84 22.13
CA THR A 607 -22.34 -35.87 22.21
C THR A 607 -22.75 -34.48 22.64
N PRO A 608 -21.83 -33.76 23.32
CA PRO A 608 -22.09 -32.45 23.91
C PRO A 608 -22.65 -31.47 22.88
N GLN A 609 -23.81 -30.92 23.19
CA GLN A 609 -24.43 -29.85 22.42
C GLN A 609 -23.71 -28.55 22.77
N TYR A 610 -23.27 -27.80 21.74
CA TYR A 610 -22.49 -26.60 21.94
C TYR A 610 -23.39 -25.36 21.86
N GLY A 611 -23.66 -24.71 22.99
CA GLY A 611 -24.40 -23.44 23.00
C GLY A 611 -25.90 -23.65 22.81
N LEU A 612 -26.60 -23.69 23.94
CA LEU A 612 -28.05 -23.80 24.03
C LEU A 612 -28.60 -22.49 24.59
N LYS A 613 -29.58 -21.90 23.91
CA LYS A 613 -30.40 -20.82 24.48
C LYS A 613 -31.87 -21.15 24.27
N CYS A 614 -32.64 -21.13 25.34
CA CYS A 614 -34.07 -21.38 25.32
C CYS A 614 -34.86 -20.08 25.55
N SER A 615 -36.06 -20.02 24.96
CA SER A 615 -37.08 -19.04 25.30
C SER A 615 -37.58 -19.26 26.73
N GLU A 616 -38.37 -18.32 27.24
CA GLU A 616 -39.22 -18.56 28.39
C GLU A 616 -40.19 -19.73 28.13
N ARG A 617 -40.80 -20.26 29.20
CA ARG A 617 -41.84 -21.29 29.09
C ARG A 617 -43.04 -20.73 28.35
N MET A 618 -43.39 -21.33 27.23
CA MET A 618 -44.51 -20.98 26.38
C MET A 618 -45.72 -21.83 26.73
N TYR A 619 -46.87 -21.21 26.94
CA TYR A 619 -48.16 -21.82 27.21
C TYR A 619 -49.03 -21.78 25.96
N PHE A 620 -49.79 -22.85 25.73
CA PHE A 620 -50.77 -22.91 24.66
C PHE A 620 -52.18 -22.88 25.27
N LYS A 621 -53.09 -22.19 24.60
CA LYS A 621 -54.51 -22.18 24.97
C LYS A 621 -55.12 -23.51 24.52
N GLU A 622 -55.88 -24.15 25.40
CA GLU A 622 -56.62 -25.36 25.04
C GLU A 622 -57.54 -25.09 23.82
N PRO A 623 -57.64 -26.04 22.88
CA PRO A 623 -58.37 -25.86 21.62
C PRO A 623 -59.84 -25.46 21.80
#